data_AF-A0A1G9LHN0-F1
#
_entry.id   AF-A0A1G9LHN0-F1
#
_cell.length_a   1.000
_cell.length_b   1.000
_cell.length_c   1.000
_cell.angle_alpha   90.00
_cell.angle_beta   90.00
_cell.angle_gamma   90.00
#
_symmetry.space_group_name_H-M   'P 1'
#
loop_
_entity.id
_entity.type
_entity.pdbx_description
1 polymer ?
#
loop_
_entity_poly.entity_id
_entity_poly.type
_entity_poly.pdbx_seq_one_letter_code
_entity_poly.pdbx_strand_id
1 'polypeptide(L)' 'MCLSCGCGEPDEDHGNSANITAQDLQSAAQAADISPQEVAENIQAGVGTG' A
#
# COMPACT_ATOMS: atom_id res chain seq x y z
N MET A 1 9.07 -0.36 -4.88
CA MET A 1 8.19 -0.03 -5.99
C MET A 1 7.09 0.83 -5.42
N CYS A 2 7.06 2.15 -5.65
CA CYS A 2 5.95 2.96 -5.16
C CYS A 2 4.67 2.25 -5.60
N LEU A 3 3.79 1.94 -4.66
CA LEU A 3 2.75 0.91 -4.87
C LEU A 3 1.70 1.40 -5.87
N SER A 4 1.66 2.70 -6.10
CA SER A 4 0.89 3.34 -7.15
C SER A 4 1.51 3.19 -8.55
N CYS A 5 2.84 3.25 -8.73
CA CYS A 5 3.48 3.34 -10.05
C CYS A 5 4.39 2.15 -10.43
N GLY A 6 4.78 1.30 -9.49
CA GLY A 6 5.59 0.11 -9.73
C GLY A 6 7.09 0.35 -9.95
N CYS A 7 7.61 1.57 -9.73
CA CYS A 7 8.94 2.03 -10.18
C CYS A 7 10.20 1.39 -9.54
N GLY A 8 10.06 0.48 -8.57
CA GLY A 8 11.20 -0.04 -7.81
C GLY A 8 11.42 0.56 -6.41
N GLU A 9 10.90 1.75 -6.08
CA GLU A 9 11.17 2.46 -4.80
C GLU A 9 9.97 2.48 -3.84
N PRO A 10 9.84 1.53 -2.87
CA PRO A 10 8.54 1.26 -2.21
C PRO A 10 8.15 2.30 -1.17
N ASP A 11 9.11 2.99 -0.59
CA ASP A 11 8.90 4.00 0.45
C ASP A 11 8.85 5.43 -0.10
N GLU A 12 9.08 5.62 -1.40
CA GLU A 12 9.13 6.94 -2.04
C GLU A 12 7.76 7.36 -2.57
N ASP A 13 7.27 8.52 -2.13
CA ASP A 13 6.04 9.13 -2.64
C ASP A 13 6.28 10.04 -3.87
N HIS A 14 7.55 10.22 -4.26
CA HIS A 14 7.98 11.10 -5.34
C HIS A 14 7.47 12.55 -5.24
N GLY A 15 7.29 13.04 -4.01
CA GLY A 15 6.79 14.39 -3.74
C GLY A 15 5.28 14.57 -3.92
N ASN A 16 4.53 13.46 -4.05
CA ASN A 16 3.07 13.47 -4.08
C ASN A 16 2.52 12.54 -2.99
N SER A 17 2.02 13.15 -1.92
CA SER A 17 1.47 12.44 -0.75
C SER A 17 0.21 11.60 -1.04
N ALA A 18 -0.35 11.67 -2.25
CA ALA A 18 -1.44 10.78 -2.67
C ALA A 18 -0.95 9.42 -3.16
N ASN A 19 0.36 9.24 -3.38
CA ASN A 19 0.94 7.95 -3.75
C ASN A 19 0.97 7.00 -2.56
N ILE A 20 0.62 5.74 -2.82
CA ILE A 20 0.64 4.69 -1.81
C ILE A 20 2.06 4.13 -1.72
N THR A 21 2.60 4.14 -0.52
CA THR A 21 3.94 3.65 -0.17
C THR A 21 3.86 2.43 0.73
N ALA A 22 4.98 1.75 0.96
CA ALA A 22 5.07 0.68 1.95
C ALA A 22 4.83 1.19 3.39
N GLN A 23 5.09 2.47 3.67
CA GLN A 23 4.75 3.11 4.94
C GLN A 23 3.23 3.14 5.17
N ASP A 24 2.43 3.33 4.11
CA ASP A 24 0.97 3.31 4.19
C ASP A 24 0.44 1.90 4.49
N LEU A 25 1.01 0.88 3.84
CA LEU A 25 0.69 -0.53 4.15
C LEU A 25 1.03 -0.86 5.61
N GLN A 26 2.18 -0.43 6.10
CA GLN A 26 2.61 -0.65 7.49
C GLN A 26 1.65 0.03 8.48
N SER A 27 1.22 1.26 8.18
CA SER A 27 0.32 2.02 9.04
C SER A 27 -1.09 1.41 9.06
N ALA A 28 -1.59 0.98 7.90
CA ALA A 28 -2.86 0.26 7.80
C ALA A 28 -2.81 -1.08 8.55
N ALA A 29 -1.72 -1.82 8.42
CA ALA A 29 -1.51 -3.09 9.11
C ALA A 29 -1.57 -2.93 10.64
N GLN A 30 -0.89 -1.92 11.17
CA GLN A 30 -0.93 -1.59 12.61
C GLN A 30 -2.33 -1.18 13.07
N ALA A 31 -3.04 -0.37 12.29
CA ALA A 31 -4.38 0.08 12.64
C ALA A 31 -5.42 -1.06 12.65
N ALA A 32 -5.23 -2.07 11.80
CA ALA A 32 -6.14 -3.21 11.64
C ALA A 32 -5.69 -4.47 12.40
N ASP A 33 -4.54 -4.45 13.08
CA ASP A 33 -3.94 -5.59 13.78
C ASP A 33 -3.73 -6.83 12.88
N ILE A 34 -3.25 -6.60 11.65
CA ILE A 34 -2.94 -7.64 10.65
C ILE A 34 -1.55 -7.42 10.05
N SER A 35 -1.09 -8.33 9.19
CA SER A 35 0.19 -8.17 8.50
C SER A 35 0.10 -7.21 7.30
N PRO A 36 1.20 -6.53 6.88
CA PRO A 36 1.21 -5.73 5.66
C PRO A 36 0.86 -6.54 4.39
N GLN A 37 1.18 -7.83 4.39
CA GLN A 37 0.81 -8.73 3.30
C GLN A 37 -0.72 -8.91 3.24
N GLU A 38 -1.36 -9.13 4.38
CA GLU A 38 -2.82 -9.25 4.48
C GLU A 38 -3.54 -7.94 4.09
N VAL A 39 -2.95 -6.78 4.40
CA VAL A 39 -3.44 -5.48 3.87
C VAL A 39 -3.41 -5.47 2.34
N ALA A 40 -2.31 -5.89 1.71
CA ALA A 40 -2.20 -5.90 0.25
C ALA A 40 -3.20 -6.86 -0.39
N GLU A 41 -3.41 -8.04 0.20
CA GLU A 41 -4.41 -9.02 -0.22
C GLU A 41 -5.84 -8.45 -0.11
N ASN A 42 -6.15 -7.78 1.00
CA ASN A 42 -7.45 -7.12 1.22
C ASN A 42 -7.69 -5.97 0.23
N ILE A 43 -6.67 -5.16 -0.07
CA ILE A 43 -6.75 -4.11 -1.09
C ILE A 43 -7.06 -4.74 -2.45
N GLN A 44 -6.31 -5.77 -2.86
CA GLN A 44 -6.52 -6.46 -4.12
C GLN A 44 -7.95 -7.04 -4.22
N ALA A 45 -8.43 -7.68 -3.15
CA ALA A 45 -9.79 -8.21 -3.08
C ALA A 45 -10.85 -7.10 -3.16
N GLY A 46 -10.62 -5.96 -2.50
CA GLY A 46 -11.53 -4.83 -2.45
C GLY A 46 -11.62 -4.04 -3.76
N VAL A 47 -10.51 -3.89 -4.50
CA VAL A 47 -10.51 -3.21 -5.81
C VAL A 47 -10.99 -4.13 -6.95
N GLY A 48 -10.92 -5.45 -6.77
CA GLY A 48 -11.23 -6.46 -7.77
C GLY A 48 -12.72 -6.73 -8.04
N THR A 49 -13.64 -5.87 -7.61
CA THR A 49 -15.08 -6.03 -7.90
C THR A 49 -15.73 -4.71 -8.31
N GLY A 50 -15.65 -4.43 -9.62
CA GLY A 50 -16.35 -3.33 -10.31
C GLY A 50 -16.17 -3.44 -11.82
#